data_AF-Q7SYZ0-F1
#
_entry.id   AF-Q7SYZ0-F1
#
_cell.length_a   1.000
_cell.length_b   1.000
_cell.length_c   1.000
_cell.angle_alpha   90.00
_cell.angle_beta   90.00
_cell.angle_gamma   90.00
#
_symmetry.space_group_name_H-M   'P 1'
#
loop_
_entity.id
_entity.type
_entity.pdbx_description
1 polymer ?
#
loop_
_entity_poly.entity_id
_entity_poly.type
_entity_poly.pdbx_seq_one_letter_code
_entity_poly.pdbx_strand_id
1 'polypeptide(L)'
;MPPKKATGARKAPAKRKLAEEFPAGEVLTDSAKKQWKLGLPIGQGGFGRLYLADENSSRIIGPDAPYVIKVEPSENGPLFSELKFYMRAAKPDQIQKWSSSHKMKYLGVPRYWGSGLHSKNGNSYRFLKTKEKSWHVKRFYSWV
;
A
#
# COMPACT_ATOMS: atom_id res chain seq x y z
N MET A 1 -22.53 42.86 -21.68
CA MET A 1 -21.45 42.72 -20.68
C MET A 1 -21.18 41.23 -20.45
N PRO A 2 -19.94 40.73 -20.59
CA PRO A 2 -19.63 39.33 -20.28
C PRO A 2 -19.48 39.12 -18.76
N PRO A 3 -19.80 37.92 -18.22
CA PRO A 3 -19.80 37.70 -16.79
C PRO A 3 -18.38 37.54 -16.22
N LYS A 4 -18.13 38.21 -15.09
CA LYS A 4 -16.86 38.14 -14.33
C LYS A 4 -16.60 36.71 -13.84
N LYS A 5 -15.45 36.13 -14.20
CA LYS A 5 -14.95 34.87 -13.62
C LYS A 5 -14.62 35.09 -12.14
N ALA A 6 -15.32 34.37 -11.26
CA ALA A 6 -14.96 34.28 -9.85
C ALA A 6 -13.64 33.50 -9.71
N THR A 7 -12.55 34.19 -9.41
CA THR A 7 -11.26 33.61 -9.01
C THR A 7 -11.34 33.13 -7.57
N GLY A 8 -12.09 32.04 -7.35
CA GLY A 8 -11.98 31.28 -6.10
C GLY A 8 -10.60 30.62 -6.07
N ALA A 9 -9.66 31.21 -5.35
CA ALA A 9 -8.38 30.57 -5.04
C ALA A 9 -8.68 29.25 -4.32
N ARG A 10 -8.60 28.13 -5.05
CA ARG A 10 -8.62 26.80 -4.44
C ARG A 10 -7.39 26.76 -3.53
N LYS A 11 -7.60 26.83 -2.22
CA LYS A 11 -6.55 26.54 -1.23
C LYS A 11 -5.88 25.25 -1.67
N ALA A 12 -4.58 25.30 -1.95
CA ALA A 12 -3.82 24.09 -2.22
C ALA A 12 -4.07 23.13 -1.04
N PRO A 13 -4.41 21.86 -1.30
CA PRO A 13 -4.64 20.91 -0.22
C PRO A 13 -3.41 20.90 0.69
N ALA A 14 -3.63 20.93 2.00
CA ALA A 14 -2.57 20.94 3.00
C ALA A 14 -1.48 19.92 2.63
N LYS A 15 -0.21 20.30 2.75
CA LYS A 15 0.94 19.40 2.50
C LYS A 15 0.70 18.10 3.25
N ARG A 16 0.45 17.03 2.51
CA ARG A 16 0.11 15.71 3.05
C ARG A 16 1.33 15.22 3.86
N LYS A 17 1.11 14.74 5.09
CA LYS A 17 2.20 14.18 5.89
C LYS A 17 2.71 12.92 5.20
N LEU A 18 4.03 12.83 5.02
CA LEU A 18 4.68 11.61 4.58
C LEU A 18 4.74 10.63 5.76
N ALA A 19 4.59 9.33 5.52
CA ALA A 19 4.83 8.33 6.56
C ALA A 19 6.28 8.43 7.07
N GLU A 20 6.45 8.31 8.39
CA GLU A 20 7.77 8.13 8.98
C GLU A 20 8.39 6.81 8.47
N GLU A 21 9.72 6.76 8.42
CA GLU A 21 10.41 5.53 8.04
C GLU A 21 10.36 4.52 9.18
N PHE A 22 9.95 3.29 8.89
CA PHE A 22 10.02 2.20 9.84
C PHE A 22 11.37 1.49 9.69
N PRO A 23 12.04 1.17 10.80
CA PRO A 23 13.28 0.42 10.76
C PRO A 23 13.00 -1.00 10.24
N ALA A 24 13.98 -1.58 9.55
CA ALA A 24 13.92 -2.99 9.19
C ALA A 24 13.81 -3.84 10.46
N GLY A 25 12.92 -4.83 10.45
CA GLY A 25 12.61 -5.68 11.60
C GLY A 25 11.38 -5.25 12.39
N GLU A 26 10.80 -4.08 12.12
CA GLU A 26 9.52 -3.66 12.72
C GLU A 26 8.41 -4.67 12.42
N VAL A 27 7.59 -4.99 13.42
CA VAL A 27 6.52 -5.99 13.29
C VAL A 27 5.16 -5.27 13.25
N LEU A 28 4.44 -5.45 12.14
CA LEU A 28 3.08 -4.96 11.96
C LEU A 28 2.08 -6.09 12.22
N THR A 29 1.00 -5.78 12.93
CA THR A 29 -0.11 -6.72 13.13
C THR A 29 -1.29 -6.31 12.26
N ASP A 30 -1.77 -7.22 11.42
CA ASP A 30 -2.91 -6.97 10.55
C ASP A 30 -4.25 -7.13 11.28
N SER A 31 -5.35 -6.74 10.62
CA SER A 31 -6.70 -6.89 11.17
C SER A 31 -7.12 -8.36 11.40
N ALA A 32 -6.39 -9.33 10.83
CA ALA A 32 -6.58 -10.76 11.05
C ALA A 32 -5.67 -11.31 12.16
N LYS A 33 -5.03 -10.43 12.96
CA LYS A 33 -4.10 -10.75 14.04
C LYS A 33 -2.84 -11.50 13.57
N LYS A 34 -2.50 -11.45 12.27
CA LYS A 34 -1.24 -11.99 11.76
C LYS A 34 -0.16 -10.93 11.85
N GLN A 35 1.05 -11.38 12.16
CA GLN A 35 2.22 -10.52 12.33
C GLN A 35 3.11 -10.59 11.09
N TRP A 36 3.55 -9.41 10.64
CA TRP A 36 4.35 -9.21 9.44
C TRP A 36 5.59 -8.41 9.80
N LYS A 37 6.75 -8.95 9.48
CA LYS A 37 8.03 -8.29 9.72
C LYS A 37 8.40 -7.46 8.50
N LEU A 38 8.70 -6.18 8.72
CA LEU A 38 9.18 -5.28 7.68
C LEU A 38 10.66 -5.55 7.40
N GLY A 39 11.03 -5.48 6.13
CA GLY A 39 12.39 -5.49 5.64
C GLY A 39 12.84 -4.10 5.19
N LEU A 40 13.77 -4.07 4.25
CA LEU A 40 14.30 -2.83 3.69
C LEU A 40 13.20 -2.04 2.94
N PRO A 41 13.23 -0.70 3.04
CA PRO A 41 12.40 0.15 2.20
C PRO A 41 12.82 -0.03 0.73
N ILE A 42 11.84 -0.18 -0.15
CA ILE A 42 12.05 -0.39 -1.60
C ILE A 42 11.59 0.78 -2.46
N GLY A 43 10.91 1.75 -1.85
CA GLY A 43 10.44 2.94 -2.54
C GLY A 43 9.62 3.84 -1.64
N GLN A 44 9.54 5.10 -2.04
CA GLN A 44 8.71 6.12 -1.44
C GLN A 44 7.95 6.81 -2.58
N GLY A 45 6.64 6.90 -2.47
CA GLY A 45 5.79 7.70 -3.37
C GLY A 45 5.21 8.90 -2.65
N GLY A 46 4.46 9.75 -3.35
CA GLY A 46 3.85 10.97 -2.80
C GLY A 46 2.91 10.78 -1.61
N PHE A 47 2.42 9.56 -1.36
CA PHE A 47 1.42 9.28 -0.30
C PHE A 47 1.89 8.29 0.77
N GLY A 48 2.99 7.58 0.55
CA GLY A 48 3.41 6.47 1.40
C GLY A 48 4.78 5.90 1.13
N ARG A 49 5.18 4.96 1.98
CA ARG A 49 6.42 4.20 1.87
C ARG A 49 6.14 2.73 1.60
N LEU A 50 6.97 2.10 0.80
CA LEU A 50 6.89 0.68 0.46
C LEU A 50 8.07 -0.06 1.09
N TYR A 51 7.76 -1.16 1.76
CA TYR A 51 8.72 -2.04 2.41
C TYR A 51 8.57 -3.45 1.88
N LEU A 52 9.67 -4.17 1.83
CA LEU A 52 9.62 -5.63 1.78
C LEU A 52 9.00 -6.15 3.06
N ALA A 53 8.29 -7.27 2.99
CA ALA A 53 7.73 -7.89 4.16
C ALA A 53 7.66 -9.39 4.03
N ASP A 54 7.72 -10.06 5.17
CA ASP A 54 7.44 -11.49 5.29
C ASP A 54 6.66 -11.77 6.59
N GLU A 55 6.22 -13.01 6.75
CA GLU A 55 5.67 -13.48 8.02
C GLU A 55 6.68 -13.28 9.14
N ASN A 56 6.19 -12.96 10.35
CA ASN A 56 7.06 -12.74 11.49
C ASN A 56 7.87 -14.01 11.81
N SER A 57 9.16 -13.97 11.49
CA SER A 57 10.10 -15.06 11.71
C SER A 57 11.45 -14.52 12.18
N SER A 58 12.30 -15.42 12.67
CA SER A 58 13.68 -15.12 13.06
C SER A 58 14.56 -14.71 11.87
N ARG A 59 14.11 -14.92 10.63
CA ARG A 59 14.87 -14.59 9.43
C ARG A 59 14.93 -13.07 9.21
N ILE A 60 16.03 -12.65 8.61
CA ILE A 60 16.16 -11.28 8.09
C ILE A 60 15.41 -11.24 6.76
N ILE A 61 14.62 -10.19 6.56
CA ILE A 61 13.81 -10.03 5.35
C ILE A 61 14.72 -9.58 4.20
N GLY A 62 15.03 -10.52 3.30
CA GLY A 62 15.88 -10.29 2.15
C GLY A 62 15.14 -9.71 0.94
N PRO A 63 15.86 -9.40 -0.15
CA PRO A 63 15.29 -8.91 -1.41
C PRO A 63 14.36 -9.92 -2.09
N ASP A 64 14.33 -11.16 -1.63
CA ASP A 64 13.50 -12.29 -2.04
C ASP A 64 12.17 -12.41 -1.28
N ALA A 65 11.94 -11.59 -0.24
CA ALA A 65 10.72 -11.56 0.56
C ALA A 65 9.40 -11.55 -0.24
N PRO A 66 8.44 -12.46 -0.03
CA PRO A 66 7.30 -12.67 -0.93
C PRO A 66 6.25 -11.54 -0.92
N TYR A 67 6.29 -10.62 0.05
CA TYR A 67 5.29 -9.57 0.19
C TYR A 67 5.88 -8.17 0.13
N VAL A 68 5.01 -7.23 -0.24
CA VAL A 68 5.26 -5.80 -0.15
C VAL A 68 4.21 -5.20 0.77
N ILE A 69 4.65 -4.36 1.70
CA ILE A 69 3.76 -3.57 2.55
C ILE A 69 3.91 -2.11 2.19
N LYS A 70 2.78 -1.51 1.81
CA LYS A 70 2.66 -0.08 1.64
C LYS A 70 2.11 0.52 2.92
N VAL A 71 2.77 1.54 3.46
CA VAL A 71 2.36 2.24 4.69
C VAL A 71 2.09 3.71 4.38
N GLU A 72 0.93 4.20 4.83
CA GLU A 72 0.55 5.61 4.78
C GLU A 72 0.03 6.06 6.15
N PRO A 73 0.14 7.35 6.53
CA PRO A 73 -0.55 7.87 7.71
C PRO A 73 -2.06 7.65 7.59
N SER A 74 -2.73 7.33 8.69
CA SER A 74 -4.19 7.08 8.69
C SER A 74 -5.00 8.31 8.29
N GLU A 75 -4.44 9.51 8.49
CA GLU A 75 -5.02 10.80 8.09
C GLU A 75 -5.00 11.00 6.56
N ASN A 76 -4.16 10.28 5.83
CA ASN A 76 -4.08 10.37 4.37
C ASN A 76 -5.22 9.58 3.71
N GLY A 77 -6.06 10.27 2.94
CA GLY A 77 -7.20 9.70 2.21
C GLY A 77 -6.90 8.76 1.02
N PRO A 78 -5.81 8.93 0.23
CA PRO A 78 -5.59 8.13 -0.99
C PRO A 78 -5.50 6.60 -0.78
N LEU A 79 -4.78 6.12 0.25
CA LEU A 79 -4.74 4.68 0.54
C LEU A 79 -6.10 4.10 0.89
N PHE A 80 -7.04 4.90 1.41
CA PHE A 80 -8.35 4.38 1.77
C PHE A 80 -9.13 3.92 0.54
N SER A 81 -9.13 4.72 -0.53
CA SER A 81 -9.76 4.35 -1.80
C SER A 81 -9.08 3.13 -2.43
N GLU A 82 -7.73 3.11 -2.42
CA GLU A 82 -6.95 1.99 -2.94
C GLU A 82 -7.22 0.70 -2.14
N LEU A 83 -7.23 0.78 -0.82
CA LEU A 83 -7.55 -0.35 0.06
C LEU A 83 -8.96 -0.88 -0.22
N LYS A 84 -9.95 0.00 -0.37
CA LYS A 84 -11.33 -0.41 -0.70
C LYS A 84 -11.42 -1.11 -2.05
N PHE A 85 -10.64 -0.68 -3.04
CA PHE A 85 -10.53 -1.38 -4.32
C PHE A 85 -9.95 -2.78 -4.13
N TYR A 86 -8.80 -2.90 -3.47
CA TYR A 86 -8.14 -4.19 -3.25
C TYR A 86 -9.03 -5.16 -2.45
N MET A 87 -9.71 -4.68 -1.41
CA MET A 87 -10.64 -5.49 -0.62
C MET A 87 -11.85 -6.00 -1.42
N ARG A 88 -12.29 -5.29 -2.46
CA ARG A 88 -13.51 -5.61 -3.23
C ARG A 88 -13.27 -6.36 -4.53
N ALA A 89 -12.18 -6.06 -5.21
CA ALA A 89 -11.90 -6.51 -6.58
C ALA A 89 -10.63 -7.37 -6.70
N ALA A 90 -9.73 -7.32 -5.71
CA ALA A 90 -8.42 -7.97 -5.80
C ALA A 90 -8.26 -9.11 -4.79
N LYS A 91 -9.37 -9.72 -4.35
CA LYS A 91 -9.31 -10.93 -3.53
C LYS A 91 -8.71 -12.07 -4.36
N PRO A 92 -7.86 -12.93 -3.76
CA PRO A 92 -7.25 -14.05 -4.48
C PRO A 92 -8.31 -14.94 -5.15
N ASP A 93 -9.44 -15.19 -4.50
CA ASP A 93 -10.53 -16.01 -5.04
C ASP A 93 -11.18 -15.39 -6.29
N GLN A 94 -11.38 -14.08 -6.29
CA GLN A 94 -11.96 -13.36 -7.42
C GLN A 94 -11.00 -13.31 -8.60
N ILE A 95 -9.72 -13.02 -8.33
CA ILE A 95 -8.67 -13.01 -9.34
C ILE A 95 -8.53 -14.39 -9.97
N GLN A 96 -8.51 -15.45 -9.16
CA GLN A 96 -8.41 -16.83 -9.64
C GLN A 96 -9.64 -17.20 -10.48
N LYS A 97 -10.86 -16.92 -9.98
CA LYS A 97 -12.09 -17.17 -10.73
C LYS A 97 -12.11 -16.47 -12.08
N TRP A 98 -11.70 -15.20 -12.13
CA TRP A 98 -11.64 -14.43 -13.36
C TRP A 98 -10.58 -14.96 -14.34
N SER A 99 -9.40 -15.30 -13.82
CA SER A 99 -8.29 -15.85 -14.62
C SER A 99 -8.70 -17.18 -15.25
N SER A 100 -9.34 -18.07 -14.48
CA SER A 100 -9.84 -19.36 -14.96
C SER A 100 -10.98 -19.21 -15.97
N SER A 101 -11.95 -18.31 -15.73
CA SER A 101 -13.09 -18.12 -16.66
C SER A 101 -12.66 -17.53 -18.00
N HIS A 102 -11.64 -16.68 -18.01
CA HIS A 102 -11.12 -16.04 -19.23
C HIS A 102 -9.89 -16.75 -19.82
N LYS A 103 -9.53 -17.94 -19.31
CA LYS A 103 -8.35 -18.72 -19.74
C LYS A 103 -7.05 -17.89 -19.77
N MET A 104 -6.93 -16.93 -18.86
CA MET A 104 -5.74 -16.08 -18.76
C MET A 104 -4.69 -16.75 -17.89
N LYS A 105 -3.44 -16.74 -18.34
CA LYS A 105 -2.29 -17.27 -17.58
C LYS A 105 -1.89 -16.36 -16.42
N TYR A 106 -2.18 -15.06 -16.53
CA TYR A 106 -1.80 -14.04 -15.57
C TYR A 106 -2.78 -12.87 -15.61
N LEU A 107 -3.00 -12.23 -14.47
CA LEU A 107 -3.76 -10.99 -14.33
C LEU A 107 -2.86 -9.97 -13.65
N GLY A 108 -2.62 -8.81 -14.28
CA GLY A 108 -1.72 -7.75 -13.80
C GLY A 108 -2.23 -6.96 -12.60
N VAL A 109 -3.07 -7.55 -11.76
CA VAL A 109 -3.66 -6.92 -10.59
C VAL A 109 -3.00 -7.50 -9.33
N PRO A 110 -2.38 -6.67 -8.49
CA PRO A 110 -1.79 -7.13 -7.24
C PRO A 110 -2.81 -7.79 -6.34
N ARG A 111 -2.48 -8.98 -5.83
CA ARG A 111 -3.38 -9.73 -4.94
C ARG A 111 -3.42 -9.08 -3.57
N TYR A 112 -4.64 -8.77 -3.11
CA TYR A 112 -4.89 -8.32 -1.74
C TYR A 112 -4.63 -9.46 -0.77
N TRP A 113 -3.93 -9.15 0.31
CA TRP A 113 -3.49 -10.20 1.23
C TRP A 113 -3.62 -9.83 2.70
N GLY A 114 -3.82 -8.55 3.00
CA GLY A 114 -4.07 -8.07 4.34
C GLY A 114 -3.94 -6.56 4.43
N SER A 115 -4.48 -6.00 5.51
CA SER A 115 -4.30 -4.60 5.87
C SER A 115 -4.43 -4.47 7.38
N GLY A 116 -3.93 -3.38 7.92
CA GLY A 116 -4.09 -3.07 9.34
C GLY A 116 -3.84 -1.61 9.65
N LEU A 117 -3.95 -1.31 10.94
CA LEU A 117 -3.53 -0.06 11.52
C LEU A 117 -2.38 -0.35 12.48
N HIS A 118 -1.33 0.44 12.40
CA HIS A 118 -0.17 0.37 13.28
C HIS A 118 0.04 1.75 13.89
N SER A 119 0.23 1.80 15.21
CA SER A 119 0.45 3.06 15.92
C SER A 119 1.89 3.12 16.38
N LYS A 120 2.58 4.21 16.04
CA LYS A 120 3.98 4.46 16.41
C LYS A 120 4.16 5.92 16.75
N ASN A 121 4.84 6.23 17.86
CA ASN A 121 5.12 7.60 18.31
C ASN A 121 3.88 8.51 18.40
N GLY A 122 2.72 7.96 18.76
CA GLY A 122 1.46 8.71 18.81
C GLY A 122 0.79 8.96 17.45
N ASN A 123 1.43 8.56 16.34
CA ASN A 123 0.87 8.59 15.00
C ASN A 123 0.25 7.22 14.65
N SER A 124 -0.88 7.23 13.94
CA SER A 124 -1.48 6.01 13.38
C SER A 124 -1.22 5.90 11.88
N TYR A 125 -0.86 4.71 11.45
CA TYR A 125 -0.51 4.38 10.07
C TYR A 125 -1.39 3.25 9.58
N ARG A 126 -1.92 3.40 8.38
CA ARG A 126 -2.61 2.35 7.66
C ARG A 126 -1.62 1.65 6.74
N PHE A 127 -1.67 0.32 6.75
CA PHE A 127 -0.84 -0.45 5.85
C PHE A 127 -1.65 -1.44 5.01
N LEU A 128 -1.18 -1.69 3.80
CA LEU A 128 -1.73 -2.63 2.83
C LEU A 128 -0.64 -3.63 2.43
N LYS A 129 -0.95 -4.92 2.50
CA LYS A 129 -0.08 -6.03 2.12
C LYS A 129 -0.53 -6.64 0.79
N THR A 130 0.40 -6.77 -0.14
CA THR A 130 0.19 -7.40 -1.45
C THR A 130 1.29 -8.43 -1.77
N LYS A 131 0.98 -9.45 -2.59
CA LYS A 131 1.93 -10.54 -2.97
C LYS A 131 2.78 -10.21 -4.20
N GLU A 132 2.79 -8.98 -4.70
CA GLU A 132 3.34 -8.73 -6.05
C GLU A 132 4.51 -7.75 -6.05
N LYS A 133 5.69 -8.30 -6.31
CA LYS A 133 6.94 -7.58 -6.64
C LYS A 133 7.02 -7.15 -8.10
N SER A 134 5.88 -7.03 -8.81
CA SER A 134 5.94 -6.75 -10.24
C SER A 134 6.77 -5.49 -10.46
N TRP A 135 7.71 -5.55 -11.40
CA TRP A 135 8.57 -4.44 -11.83
C TRP A 135 7.74 -3.16 -12.09
N HIS A 136 6.47 -3.35 -12.45
CA HIS A 136 5.45 -2.33 -12.60
C HIS A 136 5.08 -1.60 -11.30
N VAL A 137 5.07 -2.25 -10.13
CA VAL A 137 4.81 -1.61 -8.83
C VAL A 137 5.92 -0.59 -8.52
N LYS A 138 7.19 -0.96 -8.66
CA LYS A 138 8.31 0.01 -8.48
C LYS A 138 8.17 1.21 -9.43
N ARG A 139 7.80 0.95 -10.69
CA ARG A 139 7.67 1.99 -11.72
C ARG A 139 6.44 2.88 -11.53
N PHE A 140 5.33 2.31 -11.06
CA PHE A 140 4.09 3.04 -10.75
C PHE A 140 4.26 3.94 -9.51
N TYR A 141 5.05 3.51 -8.52
CA TYR A 141 5.33 4.30 -7.32
C TYR A 141 6.46 5.32 -7.49
N SER A 142 7.37 5.13 -8.45
CA SER A 142 8.46 6.08 -8.74
C SER A 142 8.02 7.29 -9.56
N TRP A 143 6.78 7.31 -10.08
CA TRP A 143 6.25 8.36 -10.97
C TRP A 143 5.11 9.19 -10.37
N VAL A 144 4.75 8.95 -9.09
CA VAL A 144 3.68 9.67 -8.36
C VAL A 144 4.21 10.24 -7.05
#